data_AF-A0A529MGX7-F1
#
_entry.id   AF-A0A529MGX7-F1
#
_cell.length_a   1.000
_cell.length_b   1.000
_cell.length_c   1.000
_cell.angle_alpha   90.00
_cell.angle_beta   90.00
_cell.angle_gamma   90.00
#
_symmetry.space_group_name_H-M   'P 1'
#
loop_
_entity.id
_entity.type
_entity.pdbx_description
1 polymer ?
#
loop_
_entity_poly.entity_id
_entity_poly.type
_entity_poly.pdbx_seq_one_letter_code
_entity_poly.pdbx_strand_id
1 'polypeptide(L)'
;QTLVNGDEIFPAMLQAIGVARSSIDMETYIYWSGSVGYQFATALAAKAREGVEVRVLVDWLGSLPFDENLIHIMTGAGVRFQRYRPVYWYTLDRVNNRTHRKLL
;
A
#
# COMPACT_ATOMS: atom_id res chain seq x y z
N GLN A 1 8.85 -16.21 12.73
CA GLN A 1 8.65 -17.20 11.66
C GLN A 1 9.22 -16.61 10.37
N THR A 2 9.98 -17.39 9.61
CA THR A 2 10.45 -16.96 8.29
C THR A 2 9.38 -17.32 7.27
N LEU A 3 9.01 -16.37 6.41
CA LEU A 3 8.06 -16.57 5.31
C LEU A 3 8.81 -16.61 3.98
N VAL A 4 8.50 -17.58 3.13
CA VAL A 4 9.17 -17.82 1.86
C VAL A 4 8.20 -17.47 0.73
N ASN A 5 8.60 -16.51 -0.11
CA ASN A 5 7.87 -16.05 -1.29
C ASN A 5 6.53 -15.33 -1.02
N GLY A 6 5.90 -14.84 -2.10
CA GLY A 6 4.63 -14.10 -2.03
C GLY A 6 3.48 -14.91 -1.44
N ASP A 7 3.43 -16.21 -1.71
CA ASP A 7 2.34 -17.09 -1.29
C ASP A 7 2.25 -17.23 0.24
N GLU A 8 3.37 -17.08 0.96
CA GLU A 8 3.38 -17.07 2.43
C GLU A 8 3.33 -15.65 2.99
N ILE A 9 3.90 -14.67 2.29
CA ILE A 9 3.97 -13.28 2.74
C ILE A 9 2.59 -12.60 2.69
N PHE A 10 1.82 -12.73 1.61
CA PHE A 10 0.54 -12.02 1.51
C PHE A 10 -0.50 -12.46 2.54
N PRO A 11 -0.71 -13.76 2.78
CA PRO A 11 -1.67 -14.20 3.79
C PRO A 11 -1.30 -13.72 5.18
N ALA A 12 -0.01 -13.76 5.55
CA ALA A 12 0.46 -13.28 6.84
C ALA A 12 0.25 -11.77 7.00
N MET A 13 0.52 -10.98 5.96
CA MET A 13 0.26 -9.54 5.94
C MET A 13 -1.24 -9.22 6.07
N LEU A 14 -2.10 -9.93 5.33
CA LEU A 14 -3.56 -9.77 5.43
C LEU A 14 -4.08 -10.16 6.81
N GLN A 15 -3.52 -11.21 7.43
CA GLN A 15 -3.84 -11.57 8.80
C GLN A 15 -3.44 -10.47 9.79
N ALA A 16 -2.24 -9.90 9.64
CA ALA A 16 -1.77 -8.81 10.48
C ALA A 16 -2.69 -7.58 10.38
N ILE A 17 -3.10 -7.21 9.16
CA ILE A 17 -4.12 -6.16 8.92
C ILE A 17 -5.43 -6.52 9.62
N GLY A 18 -5.89 -7.76 9.51
CA GLY A 18 -7.14 -8.25 10.10
C GLY A 18 -7.19 -8.16 11.62
N VAL A 19 -6.06 -8.28 12.31
CA VAL A 19 -5.99 -8.23 13.79
C VAL A 19 -5.58 -6.86 14.34
N ALA A 20 -5.19 -5.91 13.48
CA ALA A 20 -4.79 -4.56 13.88
C ALA A 20 -5.93 -3.81 14.58
N ARG A 21 -5.59 -3.07 15.65
CA ARG A 21 -6.56 -2.37 16.51
C ARG A 21 -6.31 -0.87 16.64
N SER A 22 -5.09 -0.39 16.40
CA SER A 22 -4.70 1.01 16.59
C SER A 22 -4.38 1.72 15.29
N SER A 23 -3.41 1.18 14.55
CA SER A 23 -2.93 1.76 13.30
C SER A 23 -2.36 0.70 12.37
N ILE A 24 -2.37 1.00 11.07
CA ILE A 24 -1.72 0.22 10.01
C ILE A 24 -0.94 1.20 9.14
N ASP A 25 0.36 0.92 9.01
CA ASP A 25 1.30 1.71 8.21
C ASP A 25 1.91 0.86 7.12
N MET A 26 1.49 1.09 5.89
CA MET A 26 1.95 0.31 4.75
C MET A 26 2.81 1.17 3.82
N GLU A 27 4.05 0.74 3.59
CA GLU A 27 4.94 1.33 2.58
C GLU A 27 5.33 0.26 1.55
N THR A 28 5.06 0.52 0.26
CA THR A 28 5.43 -0.40 -0.83
C THR A 28 5.89 0.31 -2.10
N TYR A 29 6.88 -0.27 -2.78
CA TYR A 29 7.46 0.25 -4.02
C TYR A 29 6.66 -0.12 -5.27
N ILE A 30 6.16 -1.36 -5.36
CA ILE A 30 5.32 -1.84 -6.47
C ILE A 30 3.96 -2.20 -5.87
N TYR A 31 2.90 -1.66 -6.45
CA TYR A 31 1.55 -2.08 -6.08
C TYR A 31 1.10 -3.26 -6.94
N TRP A 32 0.52 -4.25 -6.27
CA TRP A 32 0.17 -5.55 -6.83
C TRP A 32 -1.11 -5.43 -7.65
N SER A 33 -1.01 -5.44 -8.97
CA SER A 33 -2.18 -5.55 -9.85
C SER A 33 -2.84 -6.94 -9.70
N GLY A 34 -4.14 -7.02 -10.01
CA GLY A 34 -4.90 -8.27 -9.92
C GLY A 34 -5.53 -8.54 -8.55
N SER A 35 -5.83 -9.80 -8.25
CA SER A 35 -6.64 -10.23 -7.10
C SER A 35 -6.02 -9.87 -5.74
N VAL A 36 -4.69 -9.81 -5.65
CA VAL A 36 -3.96 -9.47 -4.42
C VAL A 36 -4.18 -8.00 -4.06
N GLY A 37 -4.04 -7.07 -5.02
CA GLY A 37 -4.28 -5.64 -4.77
C GLY A 37 -5.70 -5.36 -4.27
N TYR A 38 -6.69 -6.04 -4.86
CA TYR A 38 -8.08 -5.93 -4.41
C TYR A 38 -8.28 -6.43 -2.97
N GLN A 39 -7.67 -7.56 -2.60
CA GLN A 39 -7.75 -8.09 -1.23
C GLN A 39 -7.15 -7.12 -0.21
N PHE A 40 -5.97 -6.55 -0.50
CA PHE A 40 -5.35 -5.55 0.37
C PHE A 40 -6.18 -4.27 0.48
N ALA A 41 -6.63 -3.72 -0.65
CA ALA A 41 -7.46 -2.52 -0.65
C ALA A 41 -8.74 -2.71 0.16
N THR A 42 -9.39 -3.87 0.03
CA THR A 42 -10.61 -4.22 0.76
C THR A 42 -10.35 -4.39 2.25
N ALA A 43 -9.28 -5.09 2.63
CA ALA A 43 -8.91 -5.30 4.04
C ALA A 43 -8.54 -3.98 4.74
N LEU A 44 -7.76 -3.12 4.09
CA LEU A 44 -7.37 -1.81 4.59
C LEU A 44 -8.58 -0.88 4.71
N ALA A 45 -9.47 -0.88 3.71
CA ALA A 45 -10.72 -0.13 3.75
C ALA A 45 -11.64 -0.59 4.89
N ALA A 46 -11.76 -1.90 5.12
CA ALA A 46 -12.55 -2.43 6.23
C ALA A 46 -12.02 -1.94 7.58
N LYS A 47 -10.69 -1.99 7.79
CA LYS A 47 -10.06 -1.50 9.03
C LYS A 47 -10.23 0.00 9.24
N ALA A 48 -10.11 0.79 8.18
CA ALA A 48 -10.37 2.22 8.25
C ALA A 48 -11.82 2.51 8.68
N ARG A 49 -12.80 1.74 8.17
CA ARG A 49 -14.21 1.86 8.60
C ARG A 49 -14.46 1.41 10.03
N GLU A 50 -13.66 0.48 10.55
CA GLU A 50 -13.66 0.09 11.96
C GLU A 50 -13.03 1.15 12.88
N GLY A 51 -12.49 2.25 12.32
CA GLY A 51 -11.88 3.35 13.07
C GLY A 51 -10.38 3.19 13.31
N VAL A 52 -9.73 2.18 12.72
CA VAL A 52 -8.27 2.02 12.76
C VAL A 52 -7.62 3.07 11.87
N GLU A 53 -6.54 3.71 12.33
CA GLU A 53 -5.78 4.65 11.51
C GLU A 53 -5.00 3.89 10.43
N VAL A 54 -5.37 4.08 9.16
CA VAL A 54 -4.68 3.42 8.05
C VAL A 54 -3.95 4.43 7.17
N ARG A 55 -2.63 4.26 7.02
CA ARG A 55 -1.76 5.08 6.17
C ARG A 55 -1.07 4.20 5.14
N VAL A 56 -1.17 4.59 3.88
CA VAL A 56 -0.58 3.86 2.75
C VAL A 56 0.29 4.80 1.94
N LEU A 57 1.57 4.47 1.84
CA LEU A 57 2.55 5.19 1.06
C LEU A 57 3.06 4.30 -0.09
N VAL A 58 2.93 4.79 -1.32
CA VAL A 58 3.38 4.05 -2.52
C VAL A 58 4.35 4.91 -3.34
N ASP A 59 5.43 4.34 -3.86
CA ASP A 59 6.34 5.08 -4.75
C ASP A 59 5.65 5.43 -6.10
N TRP A 60 5.81 6.67 -6.56
CA TRP A 60 5.16 7.16 -7.77
C TRP A 60 5.47 6.31 -9.01
N LEU A 61 6.76 5.96 -9.25
CA LEU A 61 7.15 5.23 -10.46
C LEU A 61 6.55 3.82 -10.50
N GLY A 62 6.54 3.13 -9.36
CA GLY A 62 5.94 1.78 -9.25
C GLY A 62 4.41 1.79 -9.15
N SER A 63 3.79 2.96 -8.95
CA SER A 63 2.32 3.15 -8.94
C SER A 63 1.75 3.67 -10.27
N LEU A 64 2.55 3.79 -11.33
CA LEU A 64 2.04 4.19 -12.65
C LEU A 64 0.97 3.24 -13.23
N PRO A 65 1.02 1.91 -13.05
CA PRO A 65 -0.04 1.01 -13.50
C PRO A 65 -1.15 0.79 -12.45
N PHE A 66 -1.26 1.66 -11.45
CA PHE A 66 -2.20 1.47 -10.34
C PHE A 66 -3.65 1.68 -10.79
N ASP A 67 -4.53 0.76 -10.43
CA ASP A 67 -5.97 0.90 -10.66
C ASP A 67 -6.55 1.98 -9.74
N GLU A 68 -6.89 3.14 -10.31
CA GLU A 68 -7.49 4.27 -9.60
C GLU A 68 -8.74 3.85 -8.80
N ASN A 69 -9.47 2.81 -9.23
CA ASN A 69 -10.62 2.31 -8.47
C ASN A 69 -10.24 1.80 -7.08
N LEU A 70 -9.08 1.15 -6.94
CA LEU A 70 -8.59 0.66 -5.66
C LEU A 70 -8.21 1.83 -4.73
N ILE A 71 -7.66 2.91 -5.30
CA ILE A 71 -7.39 4.14 -4.55
C ILE A 71 -8.70 4.74 -4.05
N HIS A 72 -9.72 4.82 -4.92
CA HIS A 72 -11.03 5.32 -4.53
C HIS A 72 -11.70 4.48 -3.45
N ILE A 73 -11.61 3.15 -3.52
CA ILE A 73 -12.13 2.26 -2.47
C ILE A 73 -11.46 2.55 -1.12
N MET A 74 -10.13 2.67 -1.11
CA MET A 74 -9.37 2.93 0.11
C MET A 74 -9.64 4.33 0.67
N THR A 75 -9.49 5.37 -0.15
CA THR A 75 -9.68 6.76 0.26
C THR A 75 -11.12 7.05 0.68
N GLY A 76 -12.11 6.50 -0.03
CA GLY A 76 -13.52 6.60 0.34
C GLY A 76 -13.88 5.90 1.65
N ALA A 77 -13.05 4.96 2.11
CA ALA A 77 -13.18 4.30 3.40
C ALA A 77 -12.43 5.00 4.54
N GLY A 78 -11.72 6.10 4.27
CA GLY A 78 -10.96 6.86 5.26
C GLY A 78 -9.47 6.53 5.33
N VAL A 79 -8.94 5.71 4.42
CA VAL A 79 -7.50 5.42 4.33
C VAL A 79 -6.75 6.66 3.85
N ARG A 80 -5.67 7.04 4.55
CA ARG A 80 -4.74 8.09 4.10
C ARG A 80 -3.77 7.51 3.08
N PHE A 81 -4.07 7.72 1.80
CA PHE A 81 -3.24 7.27 0.69
C PHE A 81 -2.37 8.42 0.15
N GLN A 82 -1.07 8.17 -0.02
CA GLN A 82 -0.17 9.14 -0.64
C GLN A 82 0.82 8.47 -1.59
N ARG A 83 1.10 9.14 -2.72
CA ARG A 83 2.16 8.75 -3.64
C ARG A 83 3.44 9.51 -3.31
N TYR A 84 4.52 8.80 -3.04
CA TYR A 84 5.83 9.36 -2.71
C TYR A 84 6.64 9.66 -3.97
N ARG A 85 7.24 10.86 -4.01
CA ARG A 85 8.13 11.35 -5.09
C ARG A 85 7.54 11.30 -6.51
N PRO A 86 6.48 12.09 -6.79
CA PRO A 86 6.06 12.34 -8.17
C PRO A 86 7.23 12.84 -9.03
N VAL A 87 7.42 12.21 -10.19
CA VAL A 87 8.45 12.59 -11.14
C VAL A 87 7.92 13.75 -11.98
N TYR A 88 8.62 14.88 -11.92
CA TYR A 88 8.37 16.04 -12.76
C TYR A 88 9.58 16.24 -13.68
N TRP A 89 9.39 17.02 -14.76
CA TRP A 89 10.45 17.32 -15.73
C TRP A 89 11.67 18.00 -15.10
N TYR A 90 11.52 18.63 -13.93
CA TYR A 90 12.59 19.30 -13.17
C TYR A 90 13.16 18.46 -12.02
N THR A 91 12.73 17.20 -11.82
CA THR A 91 13.27 16.28 -10.78
C THR A 91 13.99 15.07 -11.35
N LEU A 92 14.41 15.15 -12.63
CA LEU A 92 15.10 14.08 -13.37
C LEU A 92 16.46 13.70 -12.76
N ASP A 93 17.15 14.64 -12.10
CA ASP A 93 18.43 14.46 -11.41
C ASP A 93 18.32 13.63 -10.11
N ARG A 94 17.11 13.48 -9.55
CA ARG A 94 16.85 12.82 -8.25
C ARG A 94 16.07 11.51 -8.37
N VAL A 95 15.87 11.02 -9.59
CA VAL A 95 15.11 9.78 -9.89
C VAL A 95 15.63 8.57 -9.13
N ASN A 96 16.94 8.56 -8.80
CA ASN A 96 17.61 7.43 -8.14
C ASN A 96 17.45 7.40 -6.60
N ASN A 97 16.91 8.45 -5.98
CA ASN A 97 16.63 8.47 -4.55
C ASN A 97 15.22 7.89 -4.31
N ARG A 98 15.08 6.57 -4.44
CA ARG A 98 13.83 5.84 -4.22
C ARG A 98 13.86 5.12 -2.88
N THR A 99 12.75 5.12 -2.17
CA THR A 99 12.64 4.31 -0.95
C THR A 99 12.23 2.89 -1.36
N HIS A 100 13.17 1.94 -1.26
CA HIS A 100 12.92 0.50 -1.47
C HIS A 100 12.45 -0.21 -0.18
N ARG A 101 11.99 0.54 0.82
CA ARG A 101 11.56 -0.03 2.09
C ARG A 101 10.23 -0.76 1.89
N LYS A 102 10.13 -1.92 2.54
CA LYS A 102 8.90 -2.70 2.68
C LYS A 102 8.64 -2.83 4.17
N LEU A 103 7.57 -2.21 4.64
CA LEU A 103 7.15 -2.20 6.05
C LEU A 103 5.64 -2.39 6.09
N LEU A 104 5.21 -3.23 7.02
CA LEU A 104 3.82 -3.44 7.42
C LEU A 104 3.80 -3.80 8.90
#